data_AF-A0A5E4NR48-F1
#
_entry.id   AF-A0A5E4NR48-F1
#
_cell.length_a   1.000
_cell.length_b   1.000
_cell.length_c   1.000
_cell.angle_alpha   90.00
_cell.angle_beta   90.00
_cell.angle_gamma   90.00
#
_symmetry.space_group_name_H-M   'P 1'
#
loop_
_entity.id
_entity.type
_entity.pdbx_description
1 polymer ?
#
loop_
_entity_poly.entity_id
_entity_poly.type
_entity_poly.pdbx_seq_one_letter_code
_entity_poly.pdbx_strand_id
1 'polypeptide(L)'
;MVDPCVKKMKEQVQEELTAAMTYFAMGAHFSKDTVNRPGFAKIFFESASEERDHAIKIIGYLLMRGGLTKDIAQLIRDPQPLSETWADGLSALKDALKLEAHVTRKIRDIASTCEEPGRDGQDFNDYHLVDYLTGDFLTEQYEGQRDLAGKISNLGKMLESHGALGEFLFDKKLLNGNSV
;
A
#
# COMPACT_ATOMS: atom_id res chain seq x y z
N MET A 1 24.24 -1.13 6.62
CA MET A 1 23.55 -0.90 5.34
C MET A 1 24.44 -0.04 4.47
N VAL A 2 24.49 -0.30 3.17
CA VAL A 2 25.21 0.54 2.18
C VAL A 2 24.29 1.62 1.63
N ASP A 3 24.88 2.70 1.09
CA ASP A 3 24.16 3.88 0.63
C ASP A 3 23.03 3.59 -0.38
N PRO A 4 23.21 2.69 -1.39
CA PRO A 4 22.11 2.33 -2.30
C PRO A 4 20.87 1.78 -1.56
N CYS A 5 21.07 0.94 -0.55
CA CYS A 5 19.98 0.39 0.28
C CYS A 5 19.31 1.46 1.11
N VAL A 6 20.10 2.29 1.80
CA VAL A 6 19.55 3.35 2.65
C VAL A 6 18.73 4.32 1.83
N LYS A 7 19.21 4.69 0.63
CA LYS A 7 18.49 5.58 -0.27
C LYS A 7 17.14 4.99 -0.67
N LYS A 8 17.10 3.74 -1.14
CA LYS A 8 15.84 3.12 -1.57
C LYS A 8 14.86 2.90 -0.42
N MET A 9 15.35 2.53 0.77
CA MET A 9 14.51 2.43 1.97
C MET A 9 13.91 3.78 2.37
N LYS A 10 14.67 4.88 2.28
CA LYS A 10 14.15 6.23 2.51
C LYS A 10 13.11 6.63 1.46
N GLU A 11 13.33 6.28 0.19
CA GLU A 11 12.35 6.49 -0.87
C GLU A 11 11.07 5.67 -0.63
N GLN A 12 11.19 4.44 -0.13
CA GLN A 12 10.04 3.60 0.18
C GLN A 12 9.15 4.20 1.28
N VAL A 13 9.71 4.86 2.29
CA VAL A 13 8.90 5.62 3.28
C VAL A 13 7.96 6.60 2.59
N GLN A 14 8.44 7.28 1.54
CA GLN A 14 7.59 8.20 0.77
C GLN A 14 6.52 7.47 -0.05
N GLU A 15 6.85 6.31 -0.63
CA GLU A 15 5.89 5.49 -1.38
C GLU A 15 4.75 5.03 -0.45
N GLU A 16 5.05 4.52 0.75
CA GLU A 16 4.03 4.10 1.72
C GLU A 16 3.19 5.27 2.22
N LEU A 17 3.79 6.44 2.49
CA LEU A 17 3.04 7.62 2.89
C LEU A 17 2.13 8.13 1.77
N THR A 18 2.57 8.03 0.51
CA THR A 18 1.74 8.39 -0.65
C THR A 18 0.59 7.39 -0.83
N ALA A 19 0.84 6.10 -0.59
CA ALA A 19 -0.19 5.07 -0.59
C ALA A 19 -1.22 5.32 0.53
N ALA A 20 -0.76 5.60 1.75
CA ALA A 20 -1.60 5.95 2.89
C ALA A 20 -2.52 7.15 2.58
N MET A 21 -1.98 8.23 2.01
CA MET A 21 -2.78 9.39 1.63
C MET A 21 -3.76 9.10 0.49
N THR A 22 -3.37 8.24 -0.45
CA THR A 22 -4.26 7.80 -1.54
C THR A 22 -5.44 6.99 -0.99
N TYR A 23 -5.19 6.06 -0.08
CA TYR A 23 -6.25 5.32 0.61
C TYR A 23 -7.12 6.22 1.50
N PHE A 24 -6.52 7.22 2.14
CA PHE A 24 -7.29 8.21 2.91
C PHE A 24 -8.25 9.00 2.01
N ALA A 25 -7.80 9.40 0.82
CA ALA A 25 -8.65 10.04 -0.19
C ALA A 25 -9.77 9.11 -0.69
N MET A 26 -9.48 7.82 -0.88
CA MET A 26 -10.51 6.81 -1.20
C MET A 26 -11.56 6.72 -0.08
N GLY A 27 -11.13 6.59 1.17
CA GLY A 27 -12.03 6.54 2.34
C GLY A 27 -12.93 7.78 2.43
N ALA A 28 -12.35 8.97 2.26
CA ALA A 28 -13.07 10.23 2.24
C ALA A 28 -14.08 10.30 1.08
N HIS A 29 -13.70 9.86 -0.12
CA HIS A 29 -14.57 9.84 -1.29
C HIS A 29 -15.84 9.01 -1.05
N PHE A 30 -15.70 7.79 -0.53
CA PHE A 30 -16.83 6.90 -0.28
C PHE A 30 -17.68 7.31 0.94
N SER A 31 -17.15 8.19 1.78
CA SER A 31 -17.86 8.80 2.92
C SER A 31 -18.74 9.99 2.53
N LYS A 32 -18.59 10.55 1.33
CA LYS A 32 -19.46 11.65 0.85
C LYS A 32 -20.93 11.23 0.88
N ASP A 33 -21.82 12.15 1.24
CA ASP A 33 -23.27 11.94 1.24
C ASP A 33 -23.84 11.53 -0.13
N THR A 34 -23.28 12.05 -1.22
CA THR A 34 -23.67 11.71 -2.59
C THR A 34 -23.15 10.35 -3.08
N VAL A 35 -22.24 9.71 -2.34
CA VAL A 35 -21.68 8.38 -2.68
C VAL A 35 -22.19 7.33 -1.68
N ASN A 36 -22.04 7.60 -0.39
CA ASN A 36 -22.55 6.86 0.75
C ASN A 36 -22.32 5.33 0.64
N ARG A 37 -21.05 4.94 0.70
CA ARG A 37 -20.59 3.54 0.72
C ARG A 37 -19.71 3.30 1.96
N PRO A 38 -20.32 3.19 3.15
CA PRO A 38 -19.59 3.11 4.41
C PRO A 38 -18.71 1.85 4.56
N GLY A 39 -19.05 0.74 3.90
CA GLY A 39 -18.21 -0.46 3.87
C GLY A 39 -16.93 -0.25 3.08
N PHE A 40 -17.01 0.41 1.92
CA PHE A 40 -15.82 0.84 1.17
C PHE A 40 -15.00 1.86 1.94
N ALA A 41 -15.66 2.88 2.52
CA ALA A 41 -14.98 3.90 3.30
C ALA A 41 -14.17 3.28 4.44
N LYS A 42 -14.77 2.34 5.18
CA LYS A 42 -14.13 1.60 6.26
C LYS A 42 -12.85 0.90 5.80
N ILE A 43 -12.94 0.03 4.78
CA ILE A 43 -11.78 -0.75 4.35
C ILE A 43 -10.65 0.14 3.83
N PHE A 44 -10.96 1.26 3.18
CA PHE A 44 -9.92 2.17 2.68
C PHE A 44 -9.29 3.01 3.79
N PHE A 45 -10.03 3.39 4.85
CA PHE A 45 -9.41 3.99 6.03
C PHE A 45 -8.56 3.00 6.82
N GLU A 46 -8.95 1.72 6.86
CA GLU A 46 -8.13 0.63 7.43
C GLU A 46 -6.84 0.48 6.61
N SER A 47 -6.91 0.38 5.28
CA SER A 47 -5.72 0.35 4.41
C SER A 47 -4.84 1.59 4.56
N ALA A 48 -5.42 2.79 4.69
CA ALA A 48 -4.64 4.01 4.93
C ALA A 48 -3.84 3.94 6.25
N SER A 49 -4.40 3.31 7.27
CA SER A 49 -3.75 3.11 8.56
C SER A 49 -2.63 2.06 8.45
N GLU A 50 -2.88 0.98 7.71
CA GLU A 50 -1.91 -0.07 7.43
C GLU A 50 -0.68 0.46 6.69
N GLU A 51 -0.85 1.25 5.63
CA GLU A 51 0.28 1.85 4.90
C GLU A 51 1.08 2.84 5.73
N ARG A 52 0.40 3.58 6.63
CA ARG A 52 1.10 4.42 7.61
C ARG A 52 1.96 3.57 8.54
N ASP A 53 1.47 2.41 8.97
CA ASP A 53 2.24 1.49 9.81
C ASP A 53 3.39 0.84 9.04
N HIS A 54 3.25 0.56 7.74
CA HIS A 54 4.36 0.17 6.86
C HIS A 54 5.47 1.24 6.82
N ALA A 55 5.11 2.51 6.64
CA ALA A 55 6.07 3.61 6.69
C ALA A 55 6.82 3.64 8.05
N ILE A 56 6.11 3.44 9.15
CA ILE A 56 6.70 3.39 10.50
C ILE A 56 7.63 2.18 10.66
N LYS A 57 7.22 0.99 10.19
CA LYS A 57 8.05 -0.24 10.19
C LYS A 57 9.39 0.02 9.48
N ILE A 58 9.36 0.64 8.29
CA ILE A 58 10.57 0.97 7.50
C ILE A 58 11.47 1.97 8.24
N ILE A 59 10.88 3.04 8.82
CA ILE A 59 11.61 4.02 9.65
C ILE A 59 12.26 3.31 10.85
N GLY A 60 11.50 2.46 11.53
CA GLY A 60 11.99 1.67 12.66
C GLY A 60 13.16 0.77 12.28
N TYR A 61 13.08 0.10 11.12
CA TYR A 61 14.18 -0.71 10.61
C TYR A 61 15.43 0.12 10.32
N LEU A 62 15.28 1.28 9.67
CA LEU A 62 16.40 2.19 9.41
C LEU A 62 17.08 2.64 10.72
N LEU A 63 16.30 2.99 11.74
CA LEU A 63 16.80 3.38 13.06
C LEU A 63 17.51 2.20 13.76
N MET A 64 16.93 1.00 13.72
CA MET A 64 17.53 -0.22 14.27
C MET A 64 18.92 -0.49 13.67
N ARG A 65 19.11 -0.18 12.39
CA ARG A 65 20.40 -0.34 11.68
C ARG A 65 21.36 0.85 11.84
N GLY A 66 21.04 1.81 12.71
CA GLY A 66 21.87 3.00 12.97
C GLY A 66 21.75 4.10 11.92
N GLY A 67 20.73 4.03 11.05
CA GLY A 67 20.40 5.05 10.07
C GLY A 67 19.62 6.23 10.66
N LEU A 68 19.24 7.18 9.81
CA LEU A 68 18.42 8.36 10.16
C LEU A 68 18.98 9.25 11.29
N THR A 69 20.30 9.25 11.50
CA THR A 69 20.97 10.13 12.48
C THR A 69 20.98 11.60 12.08
N LYS A 70 20.67 11.90 10.81
CA LYS A 70 20.59 13.22 10.18
C LYS A 70 19.46 13.20 9.14
N ASP A 71 19.02 14.38 8.70
CA ASP A 71 18.10 14.56 7.56
C ASP A 71 16.68 14.00 7.72
N ILE A 72 16.18 13.87 8.96
CA ILE A 72 14.80 13.44 9.24
C ILE A 72 13.78 14.34 8.52
N ALA A 73 14.04 15.65 8.47
CA ALA A 73 13.15 16.61 7.81
C ALA A 73 12.99 16.36 6.30
N GLN A 74 13.93 15.67 5.65
CA GLN A 74 13.87 15.35 4.22
C GLN A 74 13.19 14.00 3.95
N LEU A 75 12.94 13.20 4.99
CA LEU A 75 12.38 11.87 4.86
C LEU A 75 10.89 11.90 4.47
N ILE A 76 10.17 12.90 4.96
CA ILE A 76 8.73 13.07 4.72
C ILE A 76 8.54 14.31 3.86
N ARG A 77 8.13 14.11 2.61
CA ARG A 77 7.78 15.18 1.68
C ARG A 77 6.27 15.11 1.43
N ASP A 78 5.59 16.23 1.61
CA ASP A 78 4.13 16.42 1.47
C ASP A 78 3.45 15.39 0.53
N PRO A 79 2.95 14.25 1.08
CA PRO A 79 2.41 13.16 0.27
C PRO A 79 1.03 13.55 -0.23
N GLN A 80 0.90 13.71 -1.56
CA GLN A 80 -0.38 14.00 -2.20
C GLN A 80 -1.01 12.71 -2.72
N PRO A 81 -2.35 12.54 -2.59
CA PRO A 81 -3.03 11.36 -3.11
C PRO A 81 -2.92 11.30 -4.64
N LEU A 82 -2.81 10.10 -5.19
CA LEU A 82 -2.71 9.90 -6.65
C LEU A 82 -4.03 10.20 -7.38
N SER A 83 -5.16 10.17 -6.67
CA SER A 83 -6.50 10.43 -7.18
C SER A 83 -7.43 10.80 -6.01
N GLU A 84 -8.48 11.57 -6.29
CA GLU A 84 -9.43 12.06 -5.29
C GLU A 84 -10.88 11.63 -5.55
N THR A 85 -11.14 11.08 -6.75
CA THR A 85 -12.49 10.70 -7.18
C THR A 85 -12.51 9.41 -7.95
N TRP A 86 -13.53 8.59 -7.68
CA TRP A 86 -13.79 7.33 -8.36
C TRP A 86 -15.24 7.30 -8.86
N ALA A 87 -15.47 6.56 -9.93
CA ALA A 87 -16.80 6.44 -10.53
C ALA A 87 -17.70 5.47 -9.72
N ASP A 88 -17.08 4.39 -9.24
CA ASP A 88 -17.70 3.33 -8.45
C ASP A 88 -16.62 2.58 -7.64
N GLY A 89 -17.04 1.69 -6.75
CA GLY A 89 -16.18 0.82 -5.94
C GLY A 89 -15.28 -0.10 -6.78
N LEU A 90 -15.70 -0.47 -7.99
CA LEU A 90 -14.89 -1.33 -8.86
C LEU A 90 -13.68 -0.58 -9.42
N SER A 91 -13.86 0.67 -9.82
CA SER A 91 -12.77 1.55 -10.25
C SER A 91 -11.79 1.80 -9.12
N ALA A 92 -12.28 2.07 -7.90
CA ALA A 92 -11.43 2.26 -6.73
C ALA A 92 -10.62 1.00 -6.37
N LEU A 93 -11.24 -0.19 -6.33
CA LEU A 93 -10.53 -1.44 -6.06
C LEU A 93 -9.47 -1.76 -7.12
N LYS A 94 -9.73 -1.45 -8.40
CA LYS A 94 -8.73 -1.61 -9.46
C LYS A 94 -7.55 -0.67 -9.28
N ASP A 95 -7.78 0.56 -8.85
CA ASP A 95 -6.70 1.51 -8.59
C ASP A 95 -5.91 1.13 -7.33
N ALA A 96 -6.59 0.64 -6.28
CA ALA A 96 -5.94 0.04 -5.11
C ALA A 96 -5.03 -1.13 -5.53
N LEU A 97 -5.52 -2.07 -6.35
CA LEU A 97 -4.70 -3.20 -6.81
C LEU A 97 -3.47 -2.75 -7.63
N LYS A 98 -3.62 -1.70 -8.46
CA LYS A 98 -2.49 -1.13 -9.21
C LYS A 98 -1.46 -0.49 -8.27
N LEU A 99 -1.93 0.22 -7.24
CA LEU A 99 -1.09 0.82 -6.21
C LEU A 99 -0.32 -0.26 -5.46
N GLU A 100 -0.99 -1.30 -4.97
CA GLU A 100 -0.34 -2.44 -4.30
C GLU A 100 0.72 -3.11 -5.20
N ALA A 101 0.37 -3.36 -6.46
CA ALA A 101 1.32 -3.94 -7.40
C ALA A 101 2.53 -3.02 -7.66
N HIS A 102 2.35 -1.70 -7.59
CA HIS A 102 3.44 -0.72 -7.70
C HIS A 102 4.35 -0.74 -6.48
N VAL A 103 3.79 -0.64 -5.28
CA VAL A 103 4.52 -0.73 -3.99
C VAL A 103 5.30 -2.05 -3.92
N THR A 104 4.67 -3.16 -4.30
CA THR A 104 5.33 -4.48 -4.35
C THR A 104 6.53 -4.52 -5.28
N ARG A 105 6.44 -3.90 -6.47
CA ARG A 105 7.60 -3.81 -7.39
C ARG A 105 8.75 -3.02 -6.77
N LYS A 106 8.45 -1.94 -6.04
CA LYS A 106 9.45 -1.15 -5.31
C LYS A 106 10.12 -1.97 -4.23
N ILE A 107 9.37 -2.70 -3.41
CA ILE A 107 9.93 -3.59 -2.37
C ILE A 107 10.87 -4.64 -2.98
N ARG A 108 10.47 -5.28 -4.09
CA ARG A 108 11.32 -6.23 -4.82
C ARG A 108 12.61 -5.60 -5.34
N ASP A 109 12.52 -4.37 -5.84
CA ASP A 109 13.67 -3.60 -6.31
C ASP A 109 14.63 -3.23 -5.17
N ILE A 110 14.11 -2.91 -3.97
CA ILE A 110 14.93 -2.71 -2.77
C ILE A 110 15.64 -4.01 -2.40
N ALA A 111 14.91 -5.13 -2.30
CA ALA A 111 15.47 -6.42 -1.94
C ALA A 111 16.60 -6.83 -2.90
N SER A 112 16.37 -6.74 -4.21
CA SER A 112 17.38 -7.04 -5.22
C SER A 112 18.59 -6.11 -5.13
N THR A 113 18.38 -4.81 -4.92
CA THR A 113 19.48 -3.85 -4.75
C THR A 113 20.30 -4.15 -3.49
N CYS A 114 19.67 -4.67 -2.44
CA CYS A 114 20.35 -4.93 -1.16
C CYS A 114 20.98 -6.31 -1.05
N GLU A 115 20.54 -7.25 -1.89
CA GLU A 115 21.21 -8.51 -2.11
C GLU A 115 22.49 -8.32 -2.94
N GLU A 116 22.42 -7.47 -3.99
CA GLU A 116 23.51 -7.19 -4.91
C GLU A 116 23.68 -5.67 -5.21
N PRO A 117 24.28 -4.87 -4.31
CA PRO A 117 24.33 -3.40 -4.42
C PRO A 117 25.29 -2.85 -5.49
N GLY A 118 25.89 -3.69 -6.33
CA GLY A 118 26.80 -3.28 -7.39
C GLY A 118 28.10 -2.64 -6.87
N ARG A 119 28.67 -1.72 -7.67
CA ARG A 119 30.00 -1.13 -7.38
C ARG A 119 30.04 -0.29 -6.10
N ASP A 120 28.93 0.36 -5.74
CA ASP A 120 28.88 1.30 -4.62
C ASP A 120 28.72 0.59 -3.25
N GLY A 121 28.56 -0.74 -3.25
CA GLY A 121 28.46 -1.58 -2.05
C GLY A 121 29.12 -2.94 -2.25
N GLN A 122 30.14 -3.00 -3.12
CA GLN A 122 30.79 -4.25 -3.54
C GLN A 122 31.17 -5.08 -2.29
N ASP A 123 30.78 -6.36 -2.28
CA ASP A 123 30.93 -7.33 -1.17
C ASP A 123 29.99 -7.17 0.05
N PHE A 124 28.99 -6.28 0.00
CA PHE A 124 27.98 -6.16 1.06
C PHE A 124 26.61 -6.68 0.61
N ASN A 125 26.27 -7.91 0.98
CA ASN A 125 24.91 -8.44 0.87
C ASN A 125 24.18 -8.22 2.21
N ASP A 126 23.07 -7.47 2.20
CA ASP A 126 22.27 -7.19 3.39
C ASP A 126 21.22 -8.27 3.65
N TYR A 127 21.66 -9.50 3.93
CA TYR A 127 20.78 -10.66 4.14
C TYR A 127 19.60 -10.39 5.08
N HIS A 128 19.83 -9.67 6.18
CA HIS A 128 18.78 -9.38 7.16
C HIS A 128 17.74 -8.38 6.63
N LEU A 129 18.12 -7.46 5.74
CA LEU A 129 17.15 -6.55 5.10
C LEU A 129 16.36 -7.28 4.02
N VAL A 130 17.04 -8.12 3.23
CA VAL A 130 16.39 -8.94 2.22
C VAL A 130 15.37 -9.89 2.88
N ASP A 131 15.75 -10.57 3.96
CA ASP A 131 14.85 -11.42 4.74
C ASP A 131 13.65 -10.63 5.28
N TYR A 132 13.87 -9.49 5.93
CA TYR A 132 12.80 -8.63 6.44
C TYR A 132 11.80 -8.18 5.36
N LEU A 133 12.30 -7.74 4.20
CA LEU A 133 11.43 -7.30 3.10
C LEU A 133 10.70 -8.47 2.43
N THR A 134 11.35 -9.63 2.30
CA THR A 134 10.78 -10.78 1.59
C THR A 134 9.85 -11.62 2.46
N GLY A 135 10.16 -11.77 3.75
CA GLY A 135 9.37 -12.52 4.71
C GLY A 135 8.14 -11.76 5.18
N ASP A 136 8.30 -10.50 5.57
CA ASP A 136 7.20 -9.73 6.15
C ASP A 136 6.43 -8.97 5.05
N PHE A 137 7.10 -8.00 4.41
CA PHE A 137 6.43 -7.07 3.49
C PHE A 137 5.89 -7.76 2.24
N LEU A 138 6.70 -8.56 1.53
CA LEU A 138 6.20 -9.22 0.32
C LEU A 138 5.07 -10.21 0.61
N THR A 139 5.06 -10.85 1.77
CA THR A 139 3.94 -11.71 2.18
C THR A 139 2.66 -10.88 2.33
N GLU A 140 2.70 -9.80 3.11
CA GLU A 140 1.56 -8.87 3.29
C GLU A 140 1.08 -8.34 1.92
N GLN A 141 2.00 -7.89 1.06
CA GLN A 141 1.68 -7.39 -0.29
C GLN A 141 0.95 -8.42 -1.17
N TYR A 142 1.41 -9.68 -1.21
CA TYR A 142 0.78 -10.69 -2.07
C TYR A 142 -0.59 -11.14 -1.53
N GLU A 143 -0.76 -11.19 -0.21
CA GLU A 143 -2.05 -11.44 0.43
C GLU A 143 -3.05 -10.33 0.13
N GLY A 144 -2.64 -9.07 0.29
CA GLY A 144 -3.45 -7.88 -0.02
C GLY A 144 -3.87 -7.82 -1.49
N GLN A 145 -2.93 -8.05 -2.42
CA GLN A 145 -3.24 -8.10 -3.85
C GLN A 145 -4.25 -9.22 -4.18
N ARG A 146 -4.10 -10.40 -3.57
CA ARG A 146 -5.02 -11.51 -3.79
C ARG A 146 -6.42 -11.18 -3.29
N ASP A 147 -6.52 -10.57 -2.12
CA ASP A 147 -7.79 -10.12 -1.54
C ASP A 147 -8.47 -9.07 -2.44
N LEU A 148 -7.76 -8.01 -2.85
CA LEU A 148 -8.26 -6.99 -3.79
C LEU A 148 -8.72 -7.60 -5.11
N ALA A 149 -7.93 -8.50 -5.71
CA ALA A 149 -8.30 -9.18 -6.95
C ALA A 149 -9.58 -10.03 -6.78
N GLY A 150 -9.77 -10.65 -5.61
CA GLY A 150 -10.99 -11.35 -5.24
C GLY A 150 -12.20 -10.41 -5.16
N LYS A 151 -12.05 -9.28 -4.46
CA LYS A 151 -13.08 -8.23 -4.35
C LYS A 151 -13.47 -7.68 -5.74
N ILE A 152 -12.50 -7.37 -6.59
CA ILE A 152 -12.72 -6.91 -7.98
C ILE A 152 -13.55 -7.93 -8.76
N SER A 153 -13.18 -9.21 -8.68
CA SER A 153 -13.87 -10.27 -9.43
C SER A 153 -15.33 -10.42 -8.98
N ASN A 154 -15.58 -10.36 -7.67
CA ASN A 154 -16.93 -10.53 -7.13
C ASN A 154 -17.81 -9.31 -7.38
N LEU A 155 -17.31 -8.10 -7.11
CA LEU A 155 -18.04 -6.87 -7.40
C LEU A 155 -18.31 -6.70 -8.90
N GLY A 156 -17.34 -7.05 -9.76
CA GLY A 156 -17.51 -7.01 -11.21
C GLY A 156 -18.72 -7.83 -11.68
N LYS A 157 -18.84 -9.09 -11.22
CA LYS A 157 -19.99 -9.96 -11.54
C LYS A 157 -21.31 -9.41 -11.00
N MET A 158 -21.29 -8.83 -9.80
CA MET A 158 -22.48 -8.22 -9.19
C MET A 158 -22.92 -6.97 -9.94
N LEU A 159 -21.99 -6.13 -10.39
CA LEU A 159 -22.29 -4.96 -11.22
C LEU A 159 -22.86 -5.36 -12.58
N GLU A 160 -22.32 -6.39 -13.22
CA GLU A 160 -22.82 -6.91 -14.50
C GLU A 160 -24.26 -7.42 -14.38
N SER A 161 -24.58 -8.11 -13.27
CA SER A 161 -25.91 -8.73 -13.08
C SER A 161 -26.94 -7.79 -12.47
N HIS A 162 -26.51 -6.84 -11.63
CA HIS A 162 -27.39 -6.08 -10.73
C HIS A 162 -27.07 -4.58 -10.64
N GLY A 163 -26.10 -4.07 -11.40
CA GLY A 163 -25.75 -2.64 -11.44
C GLY A 163 -25.54 -2.03 -10.05
N ALA A 164 -26.12 -0.85 -9.82
CA ALA A 164 -26.00 -0.11 -8.56
C ALA A 164 -26.46 -0.90 -7.32
N LEU A 165 -27.44 -1.80 -7.45
CA LEU A 165 -27.86 -2.67 -6.34
C LEU A 165 -26.74 -3.65 -5.97
N GLY A 166 -26.00 -4.17 -6.96
CA GLY A 166 -24.86 -5.05 -6.73
C GLY A 166 -23.78 -4.38 -5.89
N GLU A 167 -23.41 -3.15 -6.22
CA GLU A 167 -22.45 -2.38 -5.43
C GLU A 167 -22.95 -2.09 -4.01
N PHE A 168 -24.23 -1.71 -3.86
CA PHE A 168 -24.81 -1.46 -2.54
C PHE A 168 -24.78 -2.71 -1.66
N LEU A 169 -25.13 -3.88 -2.18
CA LEU A 169 -25.09 -5.14 -1.43
C LEU A 169 -23.65 -5.53 -1.07
N PHE A 170 -22.71 -5.31 -1.97
CA PHE A 170 -21.29 -5.55 -1.72
C PHE A 170 -20.76 -4.65 -0.59
N ASP A 171 -21.11 -3.36 -0.61
CA ASP A 171 -20.79 -2.41 0.46
C ASP A 171 -21.30 -2.88 1.83
N LYS A 172 -22.55 -3.36 1.91
CA LYS A 172 -23.09 -3.92 3.16
C LYS A 172 -22.35 -5.17 3.62
N LYS A 173 -21.86 -6.00 2.70
CA LYS A 173 -21.04 -7.16 3.04
C LYS A 173 -19.70 -6.74 3.63
N LEU A 174 -19.02 -5.75 3.03
CA LEU A 174 -17.76 -5.20 3.55
C LEU A 174 -17.91 -4.65 4.96
N LEU A 175 -18.99 -3.89 5.21
CA LEU A 175 -19.23 -3.25 6.51
C LEU A 175 -19.38 -4.28 7.65
N ASN A 176 -20.04 -5.39 7.37
CA ASN A 176 -20.36 -6.42 8.35
C ASN A 176 -19.21 -7.40 8.62
N GLY A 177 -18.05 -7.23 7.98
CA GLY A 177 -16.86 -8.07 8.23
C GLY A 177 -16.99 -9.52 7.73
N ASN A 178 -17.94 -9.81 6.84
CA ASN A 178 -18.06 -11.13 6.26
C ASN A 178 -17.05 -11.27 5.13
N SER A 179 -15.94 -11.98 5.39
CA SER A 179 -14.90 -12.30 4.41
C SER A 179 -15.52 -12.85 3.12
N VAL A 180 -14.93 -12.46 1.98
CA VAL A 180 -15.36 -12.87 0.64
C VAL A 180 -14.57 -14.08 0.18
#